data_AF-A0A2N1UUH2-F1
#
_entry.id   AF-A0A2N1UUH2-F1
#
_cell.length_a   1.000
_cell.length_b   1.000
_cell.length_c   1.000
_cell.angle_alpha   90.00
_cell.angle_beta   90.00
_cell.angle_gamma   90.00
#
_symmetry.space_group_name_H-M   'P 1'
#
loop_
_entity.id
_entity.type
_entity.pdbx_description
1 polymer ?
#
loop_
_entity_poly.entity_id
_entity_poly.type
_entity_poly.pdbx_seq_one_letter_code
_entity_poly.pdbx_strand_id
1 'polypeptide(L)' 'ETPLRHLFLISPAKGADTLIWLASSRPGSDWQPGGYYDRRRPGRKHRQASDPELARQLWDASEKLVGLA' A
#
# COMPACT_ATOMS: atom_id res chain seq x y z
N GLU A 1 -25.20 4.22 -1.86
CA GLU A 1 -24.68 2.96 -1.28
C GLU A 1 -25.11 2.88 0.18
N THR A 2 -25.53 1.72 0.68
CA THR A 2 -26.12 1.57 2.03
C THR A 2 -25.03 1.54 3.12
N PRO A 3 -25.17 2.27 4.23
CA PRO A 3 -24.13 2.41 5.28
C PRO A 3 -23.72 1.09 5.95
N LEU A 4 -24.56 0.05 5.86
CA LEU A 4 -24.33 -1.28 6.45
C LEU A 4 -23.13 -2.04 5.84
N ARG A 5 -22.69 -1.69 4.62
CA ARG A 5 -21.53 -2.33 3.97
C ARG A 5 -20.23 -2.18 4.76
N HIS A 6 -20.12 -1.13 5.57
CA HIS A 6 -18.92 -0.85 6.38
C HIS A 6 -18.92 -1.54 7.75
N LEU A 7 -20.02 -2.19 8.15
CA LEU A 7 -20.11 -2.91 9.43
C LEU A 7 -19.55 -4.34 9.36
N PHE A 8 -19.41 -4.89 8.15
CA PHE A 8 -18.85 -6.23 7.97
C PHE A 8 -17.41 -6.13 7.46
N LEU A 9 -16.48 -6.49 8.34
CA LEU A 9 -15.07 -6.62 7.99
C LEU A 9 -14.87 -7.79 7.02
N ILE A 10 -13.84 -7.70 6.18
CA ILE A 10 -13.41 -8.83 5.36
C ILE A 10 -12.70 -9.87 6.23
N SER A 11 -12.66 -11.13 5.78
CA SER A 11 -11.87 -12.16 6.46
C SER A 11 -10.37 -11.87 6.32
N PRO A 12 -9.53 -12.33 7.28
CA PRO A 12 -8.07 -12.20 7.17
C PRO A 12 -7.50 -12.80 5.88
N ALA A 13 -8.01 -13.97 5.46
CA ALA A 13 -7.63 -14.60 4.20
C ALA A 13 -7.89 -13.69 2.98
N LYS A 14 -9.05 -13.00 2.97
CA LYS A 14 -9.38 -12.04 1.92
C LYS A 14 -8.53 -10.75 2.00
N GLY A 15 -8.14 -10.33 3.20
CA GLY A 15 -7.23 -9.19 3.41
C GLY A 15 -5.80 -9.48 2.94
N ALA A 16 -5.29 -10.69 3.20
CA ALA A 16 -3.95 -11.11 2.81
C ALA A 16 -3.82 -11.40 1.31
N ASP A 17 -4.94 -11.59 0.60
CA ASP A 17 -5.01 -11.99 -0.80
C ASP A 17 -4.11 -11.17 -1.74
N THR A 18 -4.08 -9.84 -1.58
CA THR A 18 -3.25 -8.95 -2.42
C THR A 18 -1.78 -9.04 -2.03
N LEU A 19 -1.46 -9.14 -0.74
CA LEU A 19 -0.07 -9.29 -0.27
C LEU A 19 0.54 -10.60 -0.76
N ILE A 20 -0.20 -11.70 -0.66
CA ILE A 20 0.23 -13.02 -1.15
C ILE A 20 0.44 -12.96 -2.66
N TRP A 21 -0.48 -12.36 -3.40
CA TRP A 21 -0.33 -12.21 -4.85
C TRP A 21 0.92 -11.40 -5.22
N LEU A 22 1.16 -10.25 -4.59
CA LEU A 22 2.37 -9.45 -4.85
C LEU A 22 3.65 -10.24 -4.53
N ALA A 23 3.67 -10.98 -3.42
CA ALA A 23 4.85 -11.73 -2.98
C ALA A 23 5.15 -13.00 -3.80
N SER A 24 4.13 -13.62 -4.40
CA SER A 24 4.25 -14.92 -5.08
C SER A 24 4.18 -14.85 -6.61
N SER A 25 3.71 -13.74 -7.18
CA SER A 25 3.64 -13.52 -8.63
C SER A 25 4.86 -12.76 -9.15
N ARG A 26 4.97 -12.61 -10.47
CA ARG A 26 6.17 -12.07 -11.14
C ARG A 26 6.09 -10.53 -11.27
N PRO A 27 6.99 -9.77 -10.62
CA PRO A 27 7.12 -8.33 -10.86
C PRO A 27 7.50 -8.05 -12.32
N GLY A 28 7.01 -6.94 -12.87
CA GLY A 28 7.21 -6.53 -14.26
C GLY A 28 6.26 -7.17 -15.27
N SER A 29 5.69 -8.34 -14.98
CA SER A 29 4.66 -8.99 -15.83
C SER A 29 3.27 -8.98 -15.21
N ASP A 30 3.14 -9.45 -13.96
CA ASP A 30 1.84 -9.57 -13.28
C ASP A 30 1.46 -8.25 -12.60
N TRP A 31 2.46 -7.48 -12.18
CA TRP A 31 2.32 -6.17 -11.56
C TRP A 31 3.59 -5.34 -11.75
N GLN A 32 3.50 -4.03 -11.52
CA GLN A 32 4.59 -3.07 -11.73
C GLN A 32 5.21 -2.62 -10.40
N PRO A 33 6.53 -2.75 -10.22
CA PRO A 33 7.24 -2.17 -9.08
C PRO A 33 6.96 -0.68 -8.90
N GLY A 34 6.85 -0.24 -7.64
CA GLY A 34 6.48 1.14 -7.28
C GLY A 34 4.98 1.45 -7.38
N GLY A 35 4.15 0.52 -7.85
CA GLY A 35 2.70 0.65 -7.87
C GLY A 35 2.05 0.45 -6.50
N TYR A 36 0.85 1.00 -6.33
CA TYR A 36 -0.03 0.74 -5.19
C TYR A 36 -1.20 -0.13 -5.65
N TYR A 37 -1.49 -1.21 -4.93
CA TYR A 37 -2.46 -2.22 -5.34
C TYR A 37 -3.53 -2.46 -4.28
N ASP A 38 -4.79 -2.48 -4.70
CA ASP A 38 -5.94 -2.89 -3.91
C ASP A 38 -6.72 -3.96 -4.68
N ARG A 39 -7.03 -5.10 -4.02
CA ARG A 39 -7.70 -6.25 -4.64
C ARG A 39 -7.03 -6.71 -5.95
N ARG A 40 -5.70 -6.84 -5.93
CA ARG A 40 -4.84 -7.23 -7.07
C ARG A 40 -4.97 -6.31 -8.30
N ARG A 41 -5.27 -5.03 -8.11
CA ARG A 41 -5.40 -4.02 -9.18
C ARG A 41 -4.79 -2.70 -8.75
N PRO A 42 -4.33 -1.83 -9.69
CA PRO A 42 -3.87 -0.49 -9.34
C PRO A 42 -4.92 0.26 -8.51
N GLY A 43 -4.55 0.62 -7.29
CA GLY A 43 -5.41 1.31 -6.34
C GLY A 43 -5.25 2.83 -6.42
N ARG A 44 -6.21 3.56 -5.87
CA ARG A 44 -6.11 5.02 -5.74
C ARG A 44 -5.26 5.37 -4.52
N LYS A 45 -4.21 6.15 -4.73
CA LYS A 45 -3.40 6.73 -3.66
C LYS A 45 -3.95 8.09 -3.22
N HIS A 46 -3.67 8.47 -1.97
CA HIS A 46 -3.83 9.86 -1.52
C HIS A 46 -2.82 10.77 -2.24
N ARG A 47 -3.15 12.05 -2.44
CA ARG A 47 -2.29 12.99 -3.20
C ARG A 47 -0.90 13.15 -2.60
N GLN A 48 -0.82 13.20 -1.27
CA GLN A 48 0.45 13.28 -0.53
C GLN A 48 1.38 12.08 -0.80
N ALA A 49 0.84 10.91 -1.14
CA ALA A 49 1.66 9.73 -1.44
C ALA A 49 2.38 9.82 -2.80
N SER A 50 2.19 10.92 -3.54
CA SER A 50 2.93 11.24 -4.76
C SER A 50 3.80 12.51 -4.59
N ASP A 51 3.89 13.07 -3.38
CA ASP A 51 4.74 14.22 -3.08
C ASP A 51 6.15 13.73 -2.71
N PRO A 52 7.16 13.95 -3.58
CA PRO A 52 8.52 13.44 -3.35
C PRO A 52 9.23 14.18 -2.21
N GLU A 53 8.93 15.46 -1.99
CA GLU A 53 9.58 16.25 -0.95
C GLU A 53 9.03 15.86 0.43
N LEU A 54 7.72 15.63 0.53
CA LEU A 54 7.11 15.10 1.74
C LEU A 54 7.65 13.70 2.09
N ALA A 55 7.82 12.82 1.09
CA ALA A 55 8.41 11.50 1.30
C ALA A 55 9.85 11.59 1.83
N ARG A 56 10.66 12.51 1.29
CA ARG A 56 12.03 12.77 1.74
C ARG A 56 12.07 13.26 3.19
N GLN A 57 11.22 14.24 3.54
CA GLN A 57 11.13 14.75 4.91
C GLN A 57 10.71 13.68 5.91
N LEU A 58 9.76 12.81 5.53
CA LEU A 58 9.34 11.68 6.36
C LEU A 58 10.50 10.70 6.60
N TRP A 59 11.29 10.41 5.57
CA TRP A 59 12.46 9.54 5.68
C TRP A 59 13.49 10.12 6.66
N ASP A 60 13.93 11.37 6.45
CA ASP A 60 14.92 12.04 7.30
C ASP A 60 14.49 12.09 8.77
N ALA A 61 13.19 12.35 9.03
CA ALA A 61 12.64 12.34 10.38
C ALA A 61 12.63 10.93 10.99
N SER A 62 12.29 9.92 10.19
CA SER A 62 12.24 8.53 10.66
C SER A 62 13.62 8.02 11.04
N GLU A 63 14.65 8.28 10.23
CA GLU A 63 16.02 7.87 10.53
C GLU A 63 16.50 8.43 11.87
N LYS A 64 16.20 9.72 12.15
CA LYS A 64 16.50 10.34 13.45
C LYS A 64 15.78 9.67 14.61
N LEU A 65 14.50 9.33 14.43
CA LEU A 65 13.69 8.69 15.47
C LEU A 65 14.17 7.28 15.82
N VAL A 66 14.72 6.55 14.84
CA VAL A 66 15.25 5.20 15.06
C VAL A 66 16.76 5.17 15.30
N GLY A 67 17.41 6.34 15.39
CA GLY A 67 18.85 6.46 15.68
C GLY A 67 19.77 5.97 14.56
N LEU A 68 19.32 6.07 13.30
CA LEU A 68 20.11 5.69 12.12
C LEU A 68 20.75 6.88 11.39
N ALA A 69 20.43 8.11 11.80
CA ALA A 69 20.98 9.36 11.27
C ALA A 69 21.72 10.18 12.33
#